data_AF-A0A6L7IHB5-F1
#
_entry.id   AF-A0A6L7IHB5-F1
#
_cell.length_a   1.000
_cell.length_b   1.000
_cell.length_c   1.000
_cell.angle_alpha   90.00
_cell.angle_beta   90.00
_cell.angle_gamma   90.00
#
_symmetry.space_group_name_H-M   'P 1'
#
loop_
_entity.id
_entity.type
_entity.pdbx_description
1 polymer ?
#
loop_
_entity_poly.entity_id
_entity_poly.type
_entity_poly.pdbx_seq_one_letter_code
_entity_poly.pdbx_strand_id
1 'polypeptide(L)'
;MIDRILQIIDYKGITKSKFYKDTGLSNGFLDKVKDIGVSKLDYILKAYPDINIKWLISGDGDMLNKSIQEIDQRNSNTADFTQIKLFSVTTALLNNLKIINFLVSLADKENCSLNTKELSSLEFYRGLEKFVYDLKTGKILSNEENFEYLNRIISDSYGFINHLILKSSKHLNIEIVDEYQ
;
A
#
# COMPACT_ATOMS: atom_id res chain seq x y z
N MET A 1 -5.51 -14.54 16.73
CA MET A 1 -5.25 -14.67 15.28
C MET A 1 -5.76 -15.99 14.72
N ILE A 2 -5.47 -17.13 15.37
CA ILE A 2 -5.92 -18.45 14.94
C ILE A 2 -7.45 -18.51 14.75
N ASP A 3 -8.23 -17.94 15.67
CA ASP A 3 -9.70 -17.89 15.56
C ASP A 3 -10.17 -17.18 14.29
N ARG A 4 -9.44 -16.17 13.83
CA ARG A 4 -9.75 -15.44 12.59
C ARG A 4 -9.40 -16.26 11.34
N ILE A 5 -8.37 -17.10 11.41
CA ILE A 5 -8.10 -18.05 10.33
C ILE A 5 -9.19 -19.12 10.26
N LEU A 6 -9.67 -19.59 11.41
CA LEU A 6 -10.82 -20.49 11.44
C LEU A 6 -12.07 -19.83 10.82
N GLN A 7 -12.31 -18.55 11.12
CA GLN A 7 -13.37 -17.77 10.47
C GLN A 7 -13.19 -17.66 8.95
N ILE A 8 -11.97 -17.50 8.44
CA ILE A 8 -11.71 -17.51 6.99
C ILE A 8 -12.07 -18.88 6.39
N ILE A 9 -11.66 -19.96 7.04
CA ILE A 9 -11.93 -21.34 6.60
C ILE A 9 -13.44 -21.58 6.54
N ASP A 10 -14.16 -21.16 7.57
CA ASP A 10 -15.62 -21.30 7.66
C ASP A 10 -16.32 -20.43 6.61
N TYR A 11 -15.91 -19.16 6.46
CA TYR A 11 -16.45 -18.24 5.46
C TYR A 11 -16.29 -18.78 4.03
N LYS A 12 -15.12 -19.34 3.71
CA LYS A 12 -14.85 -19.92 2.39
C LYS A 12 -15.52 -21.28 2.19
N GLY A 13 -16.11 -21.88 3.24
CA GLY A 13 -16.71 -23.21 3.19
C GLY A 13 -15.71 -24.31 2.85
N ILE A 14 -14.43 -24.13 3.22
CA ILE A 14 -13.37 -25.10 2.93
C ILE A 14 -12.97 -25.88 4.18
N THR A 15 -12.30 -27.01 4.00
CA THR A 15 -11.74 -27.77 5.13
C THR A 15 -10.37 -27.22 5.55
N LYS A 16 -9.96 -27.46 6.81
CA LYS A 16 -8.57 -27.17 7.25
C LYS A 16 -7.52 -27.81 6.33
N SER A 17 -7.77 -29.02 5.84
CA SER A 17 -6.86 -29.69 4.91
C SER A 17 -6.72 -28.96 3.57
N LYS A 18 -7.81 -28.38 3.04
CA LYS A 18 -7.78 -27.57 1.83
C LYS A 18 -7.04 -26.26 2.08
N PHE A 19 -7.26 -25.61 3.22
CA PHE A 19 -6.52 -24.43 3.65
C PHE A 19 -5.00 -24.68 3.71
N TYR A 20 -4.55 -25.79 4.32
CA TYR A 20 -3.12 -26.13 4.37
C TYR A 20 -2.53 -26.30 2.98
N LYS A 21 -3.28 -26.94 2.07
CA LYS A 21 -2.85 -27.13 0.68
C LYS A 21 -2.75 -25.80 -0.08
N ASP A 22 -3.72 -24.91 0.10
CA ASP A 22 -3.77 -23.62 -0.61
C ASP A 22 -2.70 -22.64 -0.13
N THR A 23 -2.43 -22.66 1.18
CA THR A 23 -1.43 -21.80 1.81
C THR A 23 -0.01 -22.39 1.81
N GLY A 24 0.15 -23.66 1.43
CA GLY A 24 1.44 -24.36 1.51
C GLY A 24 1.94 -24.57 2.95
N LEU A 25 1.06 -24.46 3.95
CA LEU A 25 1.38 -24.70 5.36
C LEU A 25 1.35 -26.20 5.69
N SER A 26 2.12 -26.60 6.70
CA SER A 26 2.16 -28.00 7.12
C SER A 26 0.84 -28.45 7.76
N ASN A 27 0.47 -29.71 7.54
CA ASN A 27 -0.73 -30.30 8.13
C ASN A 27 -0.68 -30.20 9.66
N GLY A 28 -1.78 -29.73 10.25
CA GLY A 28 -1.90 -29.52 11.70
C GLY A 28 -1.20 -28.26 12.21
N PHE A 29 -0.79 -27.34 11.32
CA PHE A 29 -0.17 -26.08 11.71
C PHE A 29 -1.02 -25.30 12.71
N LEU A 30 -2.33 -25.17 12.46
CA LEU A 30 -3.24 -24.40 13.31
C LEU A 30 -3.47 -25.04 14.69
N ASP A 31 -3.14 -26.32 14.85
CA ASP A 31 -3.36 -27.04 16.10
C ASP A 31 -2.12 -26.97 17.04
N LYS A 32 -0.97 -26.50 16.53
CA LYS A 32 0.32 -26.51 17.26
C LYS A 32 0.86 -25.14 17.64
N VAL A 33 0.42 -24.07 16.98
CA VAL A 33 0.95 -22.72 17.20
C VAL A 33 0.01 -21.92 18.10
N LYS A 34 0.57 -21.02 18.92
CA LYS A 34 -0.21 -20.00 19.67
C LYS A 34 -0.20 -18.64 18.99
N ASP A 35 0.82 -18.39 18.16
CA ASP A 35 1.02 -17.15 17.42
C ASP A 35 1.63 -17.44 16.05
N ILE A 36 1.34 -16.59 15.07
CA ILE A 36 1.70 -16.79 13.66
C ILE A 36 2.61 -15.66 13.23
N GLY A 37 3.86 -16.01 12.93
CA GLY A 37 4.86 -15.04 12.47
C GLY A 37 4.51 -14.43 11.11
N VAL A 38 5.06 -13.23 10.86
CA VAL A 38 4.83 -12.43 9.64
C VAL A 38 5.13 -13.21 8.36
N SER A 39 6.14 -14.09 8.37
CA SER A 39 6.48 -14.94 7.23
C SER A 39 5.37 -15.91 6.84
N LYS A 40 4.51 -16.32 7.79
CA LYS A 40 3.38 -17.22 7.54
C LYS A 40 2.12 -16.49 7.07
N LEU A 41 1.98 -15.21 7.44
CA LEU A 41 0.90 -14.35 6.96
C LEU A 41 0.98 -14.11 5.45
N ASP A 42 2.19 -13.95 4.90
CA ASP A 42 2.38 -13.76 3.45
C ASP A 42 1.76 -14.90 2.63
N TYR A 43 1.99 -16.16 3.03
CA TYR A 43 1.40 -17.32 2.35
C TYR A 43 -0.13 -17.34 2.42
N ILE A 44 -0.69 -16.92 3.57
CA ILE A 44 -2.15 -16.89 3.78
C ILE A 44 -2.77 -15.80 2.89
N LEU A 45 -2.18 -14.61 2.84
CA LEU A 45 -2.69 -13.48 2.06
C LEU A 45 -2.53 -13.69 0.55
N LYS A 46 -1.50 -14.42 0.12
CA LYS A 46 -1.34 -14.86 -1.28
C LYS A 46 -2.43 -15.85 -1.70
N ALA A 47 -2.80 -16.78 -0.81
CA ALA A 47 -3.85 -17.77 -1.08
C ALA A 47 -5.27 -17.16 -1.00
N TYR A 48 -5.45 -16.14 -0.15
CA TYR A 48 -6.74 -15.49 0.09
C TYR A 48 -6.61 -13.96 -0.01
N PRO A 49 -6.44 -13.41 -1.23
CA PRO A 49 -6.18 -11.99 -1.45
C PRO A 49 -7.38 -11.09 -1.11
N ASP A 50 -8.56 -11.67 -0.96
CA ASP A 50 -9.77 -10.97 -0.51
C ASP A 50 -9.81 -10.75 1.01
N ILE A 51 -8.85 -11.28 1.78
CA ILE A 51 -8.79 -11.09 3.23
C ILE A 51 -8.02 -9.81 3.59
N ASN A 52 -8.59 -9.05 4.52
CA ASN A 52 -7.96 -7.85 5.06
C ASN A 52 -6.87 -8.21 6.09
N ILE A 53 -5.63 -7.80 5.79
CA ILE A 53 -4.47 -8.02 6.67
C ILE A 53 -4.64 -7.36 8.04
N LYS A 54 -5.24 -6.17 8.12
CA LYS A 54 -5.45 -5.45 9.39
C LYS A 54 -6.38 -6.25 10.29
N TRP A 55 -7.51 -6.69 9.75
CA TRP A 55 -8.44 -7.54 10.48
C TRP A 55 -7.79 -8.86 10.91
N LEU A 56 -7.02 -9.50 10.02
CA LEU A 56 -6.35 -10.75 10.35
C LEU A 56 -5.36 -10.59 11.52
N ILE A 57 -4.62 -9.48 11.58
CA ILE A 57 -3.61 -9.23 12.61
C ILE A 57 -4.23 -8.71 13.91
N SER A 58 -4.98 -7.61 13.87
CA SER A 58 -5.47 -6.96 15.09
C SER A 58 -6.89 -7.40 15.47
N GLY A 59 -7.68 -7.87 14.52
CA GLY A 59 -9.12 -8.11 14.69
C GLY A 59 -9.97 -6.88 14.40
N ASP A 60 -9.36 -5.76 14.04
CA ASP A 60 -10.07 -4.50 13.77
C ASP A 60 -10.45 -4.36 12.30
N GLY A 61 -11.68 -3.94 12.05
CA GLY A 61 -12.22 -3.70 10.71
C GLY A 61 -12.94 -4.93 10.13
N ASP A 62 -13.18 -4.90 8.83
CA ASP A 62 -13.90 -5.96 8.13
C ASP A 62 -12.94 -7.09 7.73
N MET A 63 -13.41 -8.34 7.81
CA MET A 63 -12.65 -9.53 7.42
C MET A 63 -12.22 -9.49 5.96
N LEU A 64 -13.10 -9.01 5.09
CA LEU A 64 -12.88 -8.95 3.66
C LEU A 64 -12.38 -7.57 3.26
N ASN A 65 -11.47 -7.55 2.30
CA ASN A 65 -11.21 -6.37 1.50
C ASN A 65 -12.50 -6.09 0.73
N LYS A 66 -13.08 -4.90 0.94
CA LYS A 66 -14.24 -4.46 0.15
C LYS A 66 -13.85 -4.51 -1.31
N SER A 67 -14.44 -5.44 -2.06
CA SER A 67 -14.22 -5.54 -3.49
C SER A 67 -14.87 -4.32 -4.13
N ILE A 68 -14.20 -3.75 -5.14
CA ILE A 68 -14.73 -2.63 -5.92
C ILE A 68 -16.06 -3.02 -6.61
N GLN A 69 -16.38 -4.32 -6.71
CA GLN A 69 -17.53 -4.84 -7.43
C GLN A 69 -18.81 -5.00 -6.58
N GLU A 70 -18.74 -5.00 -5.24
CA GLU A 70 -19.94 -4.96 -4.39
C GLU A 70 -20.46 -3.53 -4.15
N ILE A 71 -19.68 -2.52 -4.55
CA ILE A 71 -20.05 -1.10 -4.50
C ILE A 71 -21.07 -0.76 -5.61
N ASP A 72 -21.15 -1.55 -6.69
CA ASP A 72 -21.99 -1.22 -7.85
C ASP A 72 -23.49 -1.54 -7.69
N GLN A 73 -23.92 -2.29 -6.66
CA GLN A 73 -25.32 -2.73 -6.57
C GLN A 73 -26.11 -2.25 -5.35
N ARG A 74 -25.51 -1.49 -4.43
CA ARG A 74 -26.28 -0.84 -3.36
C ARG A 74 -25.82 0.58 -3.12
N ASN A 75 -26.61 1.49 -3.71
CA ASN A 75 -26.78 2.91 -3.38
C ASN A 75 -25.92 3.90 -4.18
N SER A 76 -26.59 4.50 -5.16
CA SER A 76 -26.76 5.95 -5.30
C SER A 76 -26.13 6.77 -4.16
N ASN A 77 -24.88 7.21 -4.33
CA ASN A 77 -24.29 8.43 -3.77
C ASN A 77 -22.91 8.64 -4.41
N THR A 78 -22.85 9.47 -5.43
CA THR A 78 -21.61 9.89 -6.12
C THR A 78 -20.54 10.46 -5.18
N ALA A 79 -20.93 10.93 -3.99
CA ALA A 79 -20.04 11.39 -2.93
C ALA A 79 -19.15 10.27 -2.33
N ASP A 80 -19.64 9.03 -2.24
CA ASP A 80 -18.92 7.93 -1.57
C ASP A 80 -17.81 7.36 -2.46
N PHE A 81 -18.11 7.13 -3.74
CA PHE A 81 -17.12 6.68 -4.73
C PHE A 81 -16.02 7.72 -5.00
N THR A 82 -16.38 9.00 -5.02
CA THR A 82 -15.41 10.10 -5.19
C THR A 82 -14.46 10.19 -4.01
N GLN A 83 -14.97 10.01 -2.78
CA GLN A 83 -14.15 9.96 -1.58
C GLN A 83 -13.24 8.73 -1.53
N ILE A 84 -13.74 7.55 -1.94
CA ILE A 84 -12.93 6.33 -2.03
C ILE A 84 -11.78 6.49 -3.04
N LYS A 85 -12.08 7.00 -4.24
CA LYS A 85 -11.08 7.33 -5.27
C LYS A 85 -10.05 8.34 -4.78
N LEU A 86 -10.49 9.39 -4.10
CA LEU A 86 -9.58 10.39 -3.55
C LEU A 86 -8.72 9.79 -2.45
N PHE A 87 -9.28 8.96 -1.58
CA PHE A 87 -8.56 8.29 -0.51
C PHE A 87 -7.46 7.38 -1.06
N SER A 88 -7.74 6.61 -2.13
CA SER A 88 -6.72 5.75 -2.75
C SER A 88 -5.58 6.56 -3.37
N VAL A 89 -5.91 7.61 -4.13
CA VAL A 89 -4.93 8.45 -4.82
C VAL A 89 -4.09 9.26 -3.82
N THR A 90 -4.72 9.91 -2.84
CA THR A 90 -4.00 10.65 -1.79
C THR A 90 -3.12 9.75 -0.93
N THR A 91 -3.50 8.49 -0.73
CA THR A 91 -2.67 7.52 0.00
C THR A 91 -1.47 7.07 -0.83
N ALA A 92 -1.65 6.78 -2.12
CA ALA A 92 -0.54 6.48 -3.02
C ALA A 92 0.47 7.64 -3.10
N LEU A 93 -0.01 8.89 -3.24
CA LEU A 93 0.86 10.06 -3.26
C LEU A 93 1.63 10.21 -1.94
N LEU A 94 0.99 10.07 -0.78
CA LEU A 94 1.69 10.13 0.52
C LEU A 94 2.79 9.06 0.64
N ASN A 95 2.56 7.87 0.12
CA ASN A 95 3.59 6.82 0.09
C ASN A 95 4.77 7.24 -0.79
N ASN A 96 4.51 7.81 -1.97
CA ASN A 96 5.55 8.33 -2.86
C ASN A 96 6.36 9.45 -2.19
N LEU A 97 5.70 10.37 -1.47
CA LEU A 97 6.37 11.44 -0.72
C LEU A 97 7.26 10.88 0.40
N LYS A 98 6.80 9.85 1.12
CA LYS A 98 7.62 9.16 2.13
C LYS A 98 8.86 8.50 1.50
N ILE A 99 8.70 7.85 0.35
CA ILE A 99 9.82 7.24 -0.40
C ILE A 99 10.83 8.30 -0.81
N ILE A 100 10.37 9.41 -1.39
CA ILE A 100 11.23 10.54 -1.79
C ILE A 100 12.01 11.06 -0.57
N ASN A 101 11.32 11.36 0.54
CA ASN A 101 11.96 11.87 1.75
C ASN A 101 12.98 10.87 2.32
N PHE A 102 12.67 9.57 2.30
CA PHE A 102 13.60 8.53 2.71
C PHE A 102 14.85 8.49 1.82
N LEU A 103 14.70 8.46 0.50
CA LEU A 103 15.81 8.43 -0.44
C LEU A 103 16.69 9.68 -0.35
N VAL A 104 16.09 10.86 -0.15
CA VAL A 104 16.85 12.09 0.11
C VAL A 104 17.62 12.00 1.42
N SER A 105 17.00 11.49 2.50
CA SER A 105 17.71 11.31 3.78
C SER A 105 18.88 10.31 3.70
N LEU A 106 18.79 9.33 2.81
CA LEU A 106 19.90 8.42 2.49
C LEU A 106 20.98 9.15 1.68
N ALA A 107 20.59 9.91 0.65
CA ALA A 107 21.51 10.69 -0.16
C ALA A 107 22.32 11.69 0.69
N ASP A 108 21.67 12.38 1.64
CA ASP A 108 22.31 13.33 2.56
C ASP A 108 23.37 12.65 3.45
N LYS A 109 23.09 11.44 3.95
CA LYS A 109 24.04 10.67 4.78
C LYS A 109 25.31 10.27 4.02
N GLU A 110 25.17 10.03 2.71
CA GLU A 110 26.27 9.61 1.82
C GLU A 110 26.97 10.79 1.14
N ASN A 111 26.75 12.04 1.59
CA ASN A 111 27.24 13.27 0.94
C ASN A 111 26.85 13.39 -0.55
N CYS A 112 25.75 12.75 -0.95
CA CYS A 112 25.27 12.79 -2.32
C CYS A 112 24.51 14.10 -2.57
N SER A 113 25.16 15.08 -3.20
CA SER A 113 24.56 16.39 -3.43
C SER A 113 23.45 16.34 -4.48
N LEU A 114 22.29 16.92 -4.15
CA LEU A 114 21.24 17.18 -5.12
C LEU A 114 21.61 18.38 -5.99
N ASN A 115 21.36 18.28 -7.30
CA ASN A 115 21.50 19.41 -8.21
C ASN A 115 20.26 20.31 -8.15
N THR A 116 20.34 21.49 -8.77
CA THR A 116 19.27 22.49 -8.75
C THR A 116 17.92 21.95 -9.23
N LYS A 117 17.91 21.11 -10.29
CA LYS A 117 16.65 20.54 -10.82
C LYS A 117 16.03 19.56 -9.84
N GLU A 118 16.84 18.71 -9.22
CA GLU A 118 16.39 17.75 -8.22
C GLU A 118 15.85 18.44 -6.97
N LEU A 119 16.50 19.52 -6.53
CA LEU A 119 16.04 20.36 -5.43
C LEU A 119 14.68 20.99 -5.75
N SER A 120 14.50 21.55 -6.95
CA SER A 120 13.21 22.09 -7.38
C SER A 120 12.11 21.02 -7.42
N SER A 121 12.41 19.81 -7.89
CA SER A 121 11.46 18.68 -7.84
C SER A 121 11.12 18.30 -6.41
N LEU A 122 12.12 18.24 -5.51
CA LEU A 122 11.90 17.92 -4.11
C LEU A 122 11.01 18.97 -3.41
N GLU A 123 11.27 20.25 -3.63
CA GLU A 123 10.45 21.35 -3.08
C GLU A 123 9.02 21.28 -3.59
N PHE A 124 8.84 20.99 -4.89
CA PHE A 124 7.52 20.76 -5.46
C PHE A 124 6.77 19.63 -4.73
N TYR A 125 7.40 18.45 -4.58
CA TYR A 125 6.77 17.31 -3.92
C TYR A 125 6.48 17.57 -2.43
N ARG A 126 7.39 18.23 -1.71
CA ARG A 126 7.16 18.64 -0.31
C ARG A 126 6.00 19.63 -0.18
N GLY A 127 5.85 20.53 -1.16
CA GLY A 127 4.72 21.47 -1.22
C GLY A 127 3.35 20.79 -1.28
N LEU A 128 3.28 19.55 -1.76
CA LEU A 128 2.04 18.79 -1.87
C LEU A 128 1.58 18.17 -0.54
N GLU A 129 2.44 18.02 0.46
CA GLU A 129 2.07 17.39 1.74
C GLU A 129 0.87 18.11 2.39
N LYS A 130 0.93 19.45 2.44
CA LYS A 130 -0.15 20.27 2.98
C LYS A 130 -1.42 20.19 2.15
N PHE A 131 -1.31 20.18 0.82
CA PHE A 131 -2.45 20.06 -0.08
C PHE A 131 -3.18 18.73 0.12
N VAL A 132 -2.43 17.63 0.20
CA VAL A 132 -2.98 16.29 0.44
C VAL A 132 -3.61 16.17 1.83
N TYR A 133 -2.99 16.78 2.85
CA TYR A 133 -3.55 16.84 4.20
C TYR A 133 -4.88 17.61 4.24
N ASP A 134 -4.93 18.79 3.60
CA ASP A 134 -6.12 19.63 3.54
C ASP A 134 -7.25 18.94 2.73
N LEU A 135 -6.94 18.15 1.69
CA LEU A 135 -7.91 17.29 0.99
C LEU A 135 -8.43 16.15 1.88
N LYS A 136 -7.55 15.43 2.59
CA LYS A 136 -7.94 14.31 3.45
C LYS A 136 -8.80 14.73 4.64
N THR A 137 -8.59 15.94 5.14
CA THR A 137 -9.34 16.51 6.27
C THR A 137 -10.63 17.21 5.84
N GLY A 138 -10.94 17.23 4.54
CA GLY A 138 -12.15 17.87 3.99
C GLY A 138 -12.10 19.40 3.99
N LYS A 139 -10.92 19.99 4.22
CA LYS A 139 -10.71 21.45 4.17
C LYS A 139 -10.68 21.98 2.73
N ILE A 140 -10.27 21.14 1.79
CA ILE A 140 -10.41 21.37 0.34
C ILE A 140 -11.49 20.40 -0.18
N LEU A 141 -12.43 20.94 -0.95
CA LEU A 141 -13.49 20.14 -1.58
C LEU A 141 -12.87 19.17 -2.60
N SER A 142 -13.23 17.90 -2.49
CA SER A 142 -12.87 16.88 -3.46
C SER A 142 -13.68 17.06 -4.75
N ASN A 143 -13.00 17.29 -5.87
CA ASN A 143 -13.59 17.35 -7.20
C ASN A 143 -12.79 16.48 -8.17
N GLU A 144 -13.34 16.27 -9.38
CA GLU A 144 -12.71 15.46 -10.42
C GLU A 144 -11.36 16.03 -10.89
N GLU A 145 -11.25 17.36 -10.92
CA GLU A 145 -10.01 18.08 -11.26
C GLU A 145 -8.86 17.75 -10.28
N ASN A 146 -9.14 17.76 -8.97
CA ASN A 146 -8.17 17.39 -7.94
C ASN A 146 -7.75 15.92 -8.08
N PHE A 147 -8.67 15.03 -8.46
CA PHE A 147 -8.38 13.62 -8.70
C PHE A 147 -7.46 13.43 -9.92
N GLU A 148 -7.76 14.05 -11.06
CA GLU A 148 -6.94 13.98 -12.27
C GLU A 148 -5.55 14.58 -12.05
N TYR A 149 -5.49 15.74 -11.40
CA TYR A 149 -4.24 16.39 -11.05
C TYR A 149 -3.35 15.47 -10.22
N LEU A 150 -3.88 14.89 -9.13
CA LEU A 150 -3.12 14.00 -8.27
C LEU A 150 -2.67 12.72 -8.97
N ASN A 151 -3.48 12.13 -9.85
CA ASN A 151 -3.07 10.96 -10.63
C ASN A 151 -1.91 11.28 -11.57
N ARG A 152 -1.93 12.44 -12.23
CA ARG A 152 -0.80 12.89 -13.05
C ARG A 152 0.46 13.04 -12.21
N ILE A 153 0.36 13.70 -11.04
CA ILE A 153 1.50 13.85 -10.14
C ILE A 153 2.06 12.51 -9.67
N ILE A 154 1.21 11.53 -9.35
CA ILE A 154 1.66 10.18 -8.97
C ILE A 154 2.44 9.55 -10.13
N SER A 155 1.90 9.62 -11.34
CA SER A 155 2.58 9.10 -12.54
C SER A 155 3.95 9.75 -12.73
N ASP A 156 4.02 11.08 -12.60
CA ASP A 156 5.26 11.85 -12.76
C ASP A 156 6.28 11.55 -11.63
N SER A 157 5.80 11.21 -10.44
CA SER A 157 6.66 10.92 -9.28
C SER A 157 7.48 9.65 -9.43
N TYR A 158 7.03 8.66 -10.21
CA TYR A 158 7.78 7.43 -10.44
C TYR A 158 9.13 7.70 -11.10
N GLY A 159 9.18 8.62 -12.06
CA GLY A 159 10.43 8.98 -12.74
C GLY A 159 11.44 9.60 -11.76
N PHE A 160 10.97 10.49 -10.89
CA PHE A 160 11.83 11.11 -9.89
C PHE A 160 12.29 10.12 -8.80
N ILE A 161 11.39 9.25 -8.34
CA ILE A 161 11.73 8.17 -7.39
C ILE A 161 12.79 7.24 -7.97
N ASN A 162 12.60 6.75 -9.20
CA ASN A 162 13.57 5.88 -9.86
C ASN A 162 14.93 6.56 -10.02
N HIS A 163 14.94 7.83 -10.39
CA HIS A 163 16.16 8.63 -10.45
C HIS A 163 16.88 8.70 -9.10
N LEU A 164 16.15 8.97 -8.01
CA LEU A 164 16.71 8.99 -6.65
C LEU A 164 17.23 7.61 -6.22
N ILE A 165 16.50 6.53 -6.52
CA ILE A 165 16.93 5.15 -6.24
C ILE A 165 18.28 4.87 -6.93
N LEU A 166 18.39 5.14 -8.24
CA LEU A 166 19.63 4.92 -9.00
C LEU A 166 20.78 5.79 -8.49
N LYS A 167 20.49 7.01 -8.06
CA LYS A 167 21.50 7.92 -7.51
C LYS A 167 22.01 7.41 -6.16
N SER A 168 21.10 6.99 -5.28
CA SER A 168 21.43 6.40 -3.98
C SER A 168 22.16 5.05 -4.12
N SER A 169 21.74 4.17 -5.04
CA SER A 169 22.35 2.85 -5.22
C SER A 169 23.81 2.91 -5.65
N LYS A 170 24.16 3.86 -6.54
CA LYS A 170 25.56 4.14 -6.93
C LYS A 170 26.46 4.48 -5.75
N HIS A 171 25.92 5.08 -4.70
CA HIS A 171 26.68 5.47 -3.51
C HIS A 171 26.70 4.35 -2.46
N LEU A 172 25.66 3.51 -2.43
CA LEU A 172 25.48 2.46 -1.43
C LEU A 172 25.99 1.06 -1.89
N ASN A 173 26.50 0.91 -3.11
CA ASN A 173 26.92 -0.37 -3.70
C ASN A 173 25.84 -1.47 -3.61
N ILE A 174 24.57 -1.09 -3.70
CA ILE A 174 23.44 -2.03 -3.68
C ILE A 174 23.17 -2.47 -5.12
N GLU A 175 23.26 -3.77 -5.40
CA GLU A 175 22.75 -4.35 -6.65
C GLU A 175 21.22 -4.25 -6.65
N ILE A 176 20.68 -3.45 -7.57
CA ILE A 176 19.24 -3.43 -7.84
C ILE A 176 18.95 -4.64 -8.73
N VAL A 177 18.29 -5.65 -8.18
CA VAL A 177 17.78 -6.78 -8.95
C VAL A 177 16.45 -6.35 -9.57
N ASP A 178 16.44 -6.09 -10.88
CA ASP A 178 15.18 -5.93 -11.62
C ASP A 178 14.53 -7.32 -11.77
N GLU A 179 13.52 -7.62 -10.95
CA GLU A 179 12.80 -8.91 -10.97
C GLU A 179 11.80 -9.06 -12.15
N TYR A 180 11.89 -8.23 -13.18
CA TYR A 180 11.02 -8.34 -14.36
C TYR A 180 11.85 -8.30 -15.67
N GLN A 181 12.35 -9.46 -16.07
CA GLN A 181 12.72 -9.79 -17.45
C GLN A 181 11.74 -10.80 -18.03
#